data_AF-A0A921BPF6-F1
#
_entry.id   AF-A0A921BPF6-F1
#
_cell.length_a   1.000
_cell.length_b   1.000
_cell.length_c   1.000
_cell.angle_alpha   90.00
_cell.angle_beta   90.00
_cell.angle_gamma   90.00
#
_symmetry.space_group_name_H-M   'P 1'
#
loop_
_entity.id
_entity.type
_entity.pdbx_description
1 polymer ?
#
loop_
_entity_poly.entity_id
_entity_poly.type
_entity_poly.pdbx_seq_one_letter_code
_entity_poly.pdbx_strand_id
1 'polypeptide(L)'
;MLGSNIIRICNEHGFLVPGEVSVMGTNADEVFCQICNPPLSSVAYPGERVGYQAASLLSRMMQGAKIDDDYVLPIPIHKLVARESTNTLAVNDPSGPEAVHYIRSQAPVYPIRVSEIVSRSRLSHSGFNKNFLKQMGHTPKEEIKRVRLARLQMLSRTQVIKSARSPARCASRARRN
;
A
#
# COMPACT_ATOMS: atom_id res chain seq x y z
N MET A 1 5.21 -9.52 1.75
CA MET A 1 3.73 -9.48 1.76
C MET A 1 3.10 -9.38 3.16
N LEU A 2 3.85 -9.47 4.27
CA LEU A 2 3.24 -9.35 5.61
C LEU A 2 2.60 -7.97 5.88
N GLY A 3 3.25 -6.87 5.49
CA GLY A 3 2.76 -5.51 5.78
C GLY A 3 1.35 -5.23 5.25
N SER A 4 1.00 -5.68 4.05
CA SER A 4 -0.35 -5.49 3.49
C SER A 4 -1.41 -6.29 4.23
N ASN A 5 -1.07 -7.47 4.74
CA ASN A 5 -2.00 -8.28 5.54
C ASN A 5 -2.27 -7.63 6.90
N ILE A 6 -1.24 -7.05 7.53
CA ILE A 6 -1.38 -6.31 8.78
C ILE A 6 -2.32 -5.13 8.57
N ILE A 7 -2.10 -4.31 7.53
CA ILE A 7 -2.98 -3.18 7.19
C ILE A 7 -4.43 -3.66 6.98
N ARG A 8 -4.63 -4.78 6.27
CA ARG A 8 -5.97 -5.34 6.06
C ARG A 8 -6.65 -5.73 7.38
N ILE A 9 -5.94 -6.43 8.26
CA ILE A 9 -6.46 -6.84 9.57
C ILE A 9 -6.79 -5.62 10.44
N CYS A 10 -5.90 -4.61 10.47
CA CYS A 10 -6.19 -3.35 11.15
C CYS A 10 -7.48 -2.71 10.66
N ASN A 11 -7.67 -2.63 9.33
CA ASN A 11 -8.89 -2.11 8.74
C ASN A 11 -10.13 -2.97 9.08
N GLU A 12 -10.03 -4.29 9.10
CA GLU A 12 -11.12 -5.21 9.47
C GLU A 12 -11.56 -5.03 10.94
N HIS A 13 -10.63 -4.67 11.82
CA HIS A 13 -10.89 -4.42 13.24
C HIS A 13 -11.06 -2.94 13.61
N GLY A 14 -11.04 -2.03 12.62
CA GLY A 14 -11.25 -0.60 12.83
C GLY A 14 -10.05 0.17 13.40
N PHE A 15 -8.87 -0.45 13.50
CA PHE A 15 -7.65 0.25 13.92
C PHE A 15 -7.17 1.22 12.83
N LEU A 16 -6.84 2.43 13.24
CA LEU A 16 -6.30 3.46 12.35
C LEU A 16 -4.84 3.17 12.01
N VAL A 17 -4.56 3.02 10.72
CA VAL A 17 -3.19 3.03 10.18
C VAL A 17 -2.99 4.34 9.42
N PRO A 18 -1.97 5.15 9.72
CA PRO A 18 -0.89 4.95 10.71
C PRO A 18 -1.23 5.37 12.16
N GLY A 19 -2.40 5.96 12.40
CA GLY A 19 -2.71 6.73 13.62
C GLY A 19 -2.56 5.96 14.95
N GLU A 20 -3.10 4.76 15.03
CA GLU A 20 -2.95 3.85 16.18
C GLU A 20 -1.85 2.82 15.94
N VAL A 21 -1.72 2.35 14.71
CA VAL A 21 -0.73 1.34 14.31
C VAL A 21 0.00 1.81 13.06
N SER A 22 1.31 2.01 13.17
CA SER A 22 2.16 2.23 12.00
C SER A 22 2.69 0.92 11.44
N VAL A 23 2.62 0.77 10.12
CA VAL A 23 3.04 -0.45 9.43
C VAL A 23 4.11 -0.13 8.40
N MET A 24 5.26 -0.78 8.49
CA MET A 24 6.34 -0.68 7.52
C MET A 24 6.62 -2.06 6.91
N GLY A 25 6.80 -2.11 5.59
CA GLY A 25 7.15 -3.31 4.84
C GLY A 25 8.63 -3.36 4.43
N THR A 26 8.96 -4.41 3.68
CA THR A 26 10.26 -4.62 3.04
C THR A 26 10.10 -4.81 1.53
N ASN A 27 11.21 -4.68 0.80
CA ASN A 27 11.38 -4.78 -0.66
C ASN A 27 10.98 -3.55 -1.47
N ALA A 28 10.09 -2.69 -0.95
CA ALA A 28 9.64 -1.45 -1.60
C ALA A 28 9.11 -1.64 -3.03
N ASP A 29 8.44 -2.76 -3.28
CA ASP A 29 7.74 -3.00 -4.55
C ASP A 29 6.71 -1.90 -4.78
N GLU A 30 6.89 -1.13 -5.85
CA GLU A 30 6.13 0.07 -6.11
C GLU A 30 4.64 -0.21 -6.33
N VAL A 31 4.33 -1.28 -7.05
CA VAL A 31 2.94 -1.65 -7.35
C VAL A 31 2.23 -2.11 -6.09
N PHE A 32 2.83 -3.04 -5.34
CA PHE A 32 2.20 -3.58 -4.14
C PHE A 32 2.09 -2.55 -3.02
N CYS A 33 3.09 -1.68 -2.86
CA CYS A 33 3.03 -0.65 -1.83
C CYS A 33 1.94 0.40 -2.12
N GLN A 34 1.73 0.77 -3.39
CA GLN A 34 0.75 1.81 -3.77
C GLN A 34 -0.70 1.34 -3.69
N ILE A 35 -0.96 0.06 -3.92
CA ILE A 35 -2.33 -0.50 -3.84
C ILE A 35 -2.79 -0.82 -2.41
N CYS A 36 -1.88 -0.80 -1.43
CA CYS A 36 -2.25 -0.89 -0.02
C CYS A 36 -3.05 0.34 0.38
N ASN A 37 -3.98 0.19 1.32
CA ASN A 37 -4.78 1.30 1.84
C ASN A 37 -4.72 1.34 3.38
N PRO A 38 -3.91 2.24 3.98
CA PRO A 38 -3.04 3.23 3.33
C PRO A 38 -1.86 2.64 2.53
N PRO A 39 -1.25 3.39 1.59
CA PRO A 39 -0.04 2.98 0.90
C PRO A 39 1.09 2.59 1.85
N LEU A 40 1.72 1.45 1.60
CA LEU A 40 2.69 0.83 2.49
C LEU A 40 4.06 1.49 2.36
N SER A 41 4.54 2.12 3.43
CA SER A 41 5.94 2.51 3.58
C SER A 41 6.81 1.27 3.57
N SER A 42 7.96 1.33 2.91
CA SER A 42 8.82 0.15 2.84
C SER A 42 10.28 0.50 2.72
N VAL A 43 11.10 -0.31 3.37
CA VAL A 43 12.55 -0.32 3.18
C VAL A 43 12.85 -1.07 1.88
N ALA A 44 13.62 -0.46 0.98
CA ALA A 44 14.01 -1.06 -0.29
C ALA A 44 15.15 -2.06 -0.07
N TYR A 45 15.01 -3.25 -0.66
CA TYR A 45 16.05 -4.26 -0.62
C TYR A 45 17.20 -3.85 -1.58
N PRO A 46 18.46 -3.76 -1.14
CA PRO A 46 19.58 -3.29 -1.96
C PRO A 46 20.12 -4.39 -2.90
N GLY A 47 19.24 -5.05 -3.67
CA GLY A 47 19.55 -6.25 -4.44
C GLY A 47 20.68 -6.08 -5.46
N GLU A 48 20.74 -4.94 -6.15
CA GLU A 48 21.83 -4.62 -7.08
C GLU A 48 23.20 -4.59 -6.38
N ARG A 49 23.25 -3.97 -5.20
CA ARG A 49 24.49 -3.87 -4.40
C ARG A 49 24.90 -5.23 -3.87
N VAL A 50 23.95 -6.06 -3.46
CA VAL A 50 24.17 -7.46 -3.08
C VAL A 50 24.79 -8.24 -4.23
N GLY A 51 24.21 -8.16 -5.43
CA GLY A 51 24.72 -8.84 -6.61
C GLY A 51 26.13 -8.38 -6.99
N TYR A 52 26.38 -7.07 -6.97
CA TYR A 52 27.69 -6.50 -7.26
C TYR A 52 28.77 -7.02 -6.29
N GLN A 53 28.48 -6.99 -4.98
CA GLN A 53 29.43 -7.46 -3.98
C GLN A 53 29.67 -8.96 -4.07
N ALA A 54 28.63 -9.75 -4.35
CA ALA A 54 28.77 -11.19 -4.58
C ALA A 54 29.65 -11.49 -5.80
N ALA A 55 29.43 -10.80 -6.93
CA ALA A 55 30.25 -10.95 -8.13
C ALA A 55 31.70 -10.52 -7.91
N SER A 56 31.92 -9.43 -7.15
CA SER A 56 33.25 -8.95 -6.79
C SER A 56 34.00 -9.96 -5.91
N LEU A 57 33.31 -10.54 -4.92
CA LEU A 57 33.87 -11.59 -4.07
C LEU A 57 34.26 -12.82 -4.88
N LEU A 58 33.36 -13.28 -5.76
CA LEU A 58 33.62 -14.42 -6.66
C LEU A 58 34.84 -14.15 -7.56
N SER A 59 34.94 -12.97 -8.16
CA SER A 59 36.08 -12.59 -9.00
C SER A 59 37.41 -12.68 -8.24
N ARG A 60 37.44 -12.23 -6.98
CA ARG A 60 38.62 -12.36 -6.11
C ARG A 60 38.98 -13.82 -5.84
N MET A 61 37.98 -14.66 -5.56
CA MET A 61 38.19 -16.10 -5.33
C MET A 61 38.74 -16.78 -6.58
N MET A 62 38.23 -16.43 -7.76
CA MET A 62 38.75 -16.93 -9.04
C MET A 62 40.20 -16.50 -9.32
N GLN A 63 40.64 -15.38 -8.73
CA GLN A 63 42.04 -14.93 -8.77
C GLN A 63 42.91 -15.54 -7.66
N GLY A 64 42.39 -16.52 -6.91
CA GLY A 64 43.12 -17.26 -5.88
C GLY A 64 43.02 -16.66 -4.47
N ALA A 65 42.17 -15.65 -4.25
CA ALA A 65 41.91 -15.18 -2.89
C ALA A 65 41.21 -16.28 -2.07
N LYS A 66 41.78 -16.62 -0.92
CA LYS A 66 41.10 -17.45 0.09
C LYS A 66 40.22 -16.55 0.95
N ILE A 67 38.97 -16.97 1.11
CA ILE A 67 37.95 -16.31 1.92
C ILE A 67 37.52 -17.35 2.96
N ASP A 68 37.34 -16.94 4.21
CA ASP A 68 36.90 -17.82 5.28
C ASP A 68 35.44 -18.26 5.06
N ASP A 69 35.09 -19.48 5.49
CA ASP A 69 33.75 -20.04 5.29
C ASP A 69 32.66 -19.26 6.05
N ASP A 70 33.03 -18.50 7.08
CA ASP A 70 32.16 -17.63 7.86
C ASP A 70 32.23 -16.14 7.43
N TYR A 71 32.78 -15.86 6.25
CA TYR A 71 32.87 -14.49 5.74
C TYR A 71 31.50 -13.82 5.58
N VAL A 72 31.26 -12.79 6.38
CA VAL A 72 30.04 -11.95 6.32
C VAL A 72 30.40 -10.56 5.81
N LEU A 73 29.74 -10.15 4.73
CA LEU A 73 29.81 -8.79 4.23
C LEU A 73 28.51 -8.04 4.57
N PRO A 74 28.52 -7.10 5.55
CA PRO A 74 27.34 -6.32 5.87
C PRO A 74 27.04 -5.33 4.73
N ILE A 75 25.83 -5.43 4.17
CA ILE A 75 25.36 -4.52 3.13
C ILE A 75 24.34 -3.56 3.74
N PRO A 76 24.66 -2.25 3.85
CA PRO A 76 23.79 -1.30 4.48
C PRO A 76 22.55 -1.05 3.62
N ILE A 77 21.40 -1.02 4.28
CA ILE A 77 20.16 -0.58 3.66
C ILE A 77 20.10 0.94 3.70
N HIS A 78 19.82 1.58 2.57
CA HIS A 78 19.97 3.02 2.41
C HIS A 78 18.69 3.75 2.01
N LYS A 79 17.65 3.03 1.57
CA LYS A 79 16.45 3.65 1.01
C LYS A 79 15.19 3.20 1.75
N LEU A 80 14.69 4.08 2.61
CA LEU A 80 13.33 4.01 3.12
C LEU A 80 12.42 4.77 2.15
N VAL A 81 11.44 4.08 1.58
CA VAL A 81 10.37 4.72 0.82
C VAL A 81 9.22 4.97 1.79
N ALA A 82 9.24 6.16 2.39
CA ALA A 82 8.17 6.61 3.27
C ALA A 82 6.88 6.80 2.45
N ARG A 83 5.79 6.24 2.96
CA ARG A 83 4.43 6.43 2.48
C ARG A 83 3.52 6.59 3.69
N GLU A 84 2.23 6.49 3.44
CA GLU A 84 1.24 6.90 4.40
C GLU A 84 1.06 5.93 5.58
N SER A 85 1.37 4.64 5.41
CA SER A 85 1.24 3.65 6.50
C SER A 85 2.19 3.87 7.68
N THR A 86 3.17 4.78 7.57
CA THR A 86 4.03 5.24 8.68
C THR A 86 3.98 6.76 8.85
N ASN A 87 3.08 7.45 8.16
CA ASN A 87 2.95 8.89 8.26
C ASN A 87 2.14 9.26 9.51
N THR A 88 2.68 8.94 10.69
CA THR A 88 2.12 9.38 11.97
C THR A 88 2.25 10.88 12.02
N LEU A 89 1.19 11.57 11.61
CA LEU A 89 1.04 12.97 11.91
C LEU A 89 1.01 13.09 13.44
N ALA A 90 1.88 13.93 14.01
CA ALA A 90 1.71 14.41 15.37
C ALA A 90 0.45 15.29 15.38
N VAL A 91 -0.71 14.66 15.51
CA VAL A 91 -2.00 15.33 15.36
C VAL A 91 -2.40 15.92 16.71
N ASN A 92 -2.32 17.25 16.80
CA ASN A 92 -2.99 18.04 17.84
C ASN A 92 -4.49 18.29 17.52
N ASP A 93 -5.02 17.81 16.38
CA ASP A 93 -6.42 18.01 15.95
C ASP A 93 -7.02 16.74 15.28
N PRO A 94 -7.85 15.96 15.98
CA PRO A 94 -8.34 14.65 15.54
C PRO A 94 -9.19 14.66 14.25
N SER A 95 -9.58 15.83 13.74
CA SER A 95 -10.43 15.96 12.55
C SER A 95 -9.81 15.44 11.24
N GLY A 96 -8.48 15.43 11.12
CA GLY A 96 -7.77 14.93 9.93
C GLY A 96 -7.83 13.40 9.76
N PRO A 97 -7.32 12.62 10.73
CA PRO A 97 -7.36 11.16 10.69
C PRO A 97 -8.78 10.59 10.53
N GLU A 98 -9.76 11.18 11.23
CA GLU A 98 -11.15 10.75 11.15
C GLU A 98 -11.75 11.00 9.75
N ALA A 99 -11.48 12.15 9.15
CA ALA A 99 -11.91 12.45 7.79
C ALA A 99 -11.30 11.48 6.77
N VAL A 100 -9.99 11.19 6.88
CA VAL A 100 -9.31 10.24 6.00
C VAL A 100 -9.90 8.84 6.15
N HIS A 101 -10.14 8.40 7.38
CA HIS A 101 -10.77 7.11 7.66
C HIS A 101 -12.19 7.03 7.07
N TYR A 102 -12.99 8.08 7.24
CA TYR A 102 -14.33 8.15 6.66
C TYR A 102 -14.31 8.10 5.12
N ILE A 103 -13.41 8.86 4.47
CA ILE A 103 -13.24 8.81 3.02
C ILE A 103 -12.89 7.39 2.58
N ARG A 104 -11.97 6.73 3.28
CA ARG A 104 -11.49 5.38 2.92
C ARG A 104 -12.54 4.30 3.08
N SER A 105 -13.36 4.38 4.12
CA SER A 105 -14.42 3.40 4.37
C SER A 105 -15.61 3.60 3.42
N GLN A 106 -16.00 4.85 3.14
CA GLN A 106 -17.24 5.14 2.41
C GLN A 106 -17.06 5.41 0.91
N ALA A 107 -16.01 6.13 0.50
CA ALA A 107 -15.82 6.54 -0.90
C ALA A 107 -15.77 5.39 -1.92
N PRO A 108 -15.27 4.18 -1.60
CA PRO A 108 -15.28 3.04 -2.52
C PRO A 108 -16.68 2.55 -2.89
N VAL A 109 -17.68 2.76 -2.02
CA VAL A 109 -19.02 2.20 -2.15
C VAL A 109 -20.06 3.28 -2.44
N TYR A 110 -19.93 4.44 -1.80
CA TYR A 110 -20.93 5.50 -1.84
C TYR A 110 -20.42 6.82 -2.45
N PRO A 111 -21.31 7.58 -3.10
CA PRO A 111 -21.02 8.92 -3.58
C PRO A 111 -20.94 9.91 -2.40
N ILE A 112 -19.75 10.08 -1.81
CA ILE A 112 -19.54 11.06 -0.74
C ILE A 112 -19.17 12.45 -1.28
N ARG A 113 -19.66 13.51 -0.63
CA ARG A 113 -19.30 14.91 -0.93
C ARG A 113 -18.33 15.46 0.11
N VAL A 114 -17.46 16.38 -0.30
CA VAL A 114 -16.53 17.06 0.63
C VAL A 114 -17.29 17.80 1.73
N SER A 115 -18.44 18.40 1.42
CA SER A 115 -19.32 19.07 2.39
C SER A 115 -19.77 18.16 3.53
N GLU A 116 -20.03 16.88 3.25
CA GLU A 116 -20.45 15.90 4.27
C GLU A 116 -19.30 15.59 5.25
N ILE A 117 -18.07 15.56 4.74
CA ILE A 117 -16.86 15.33 5.54
C ILE A 117 -16.58 16.55 6.41
N VAL A 118 -16.66 17.74 5.81
CA VAL A 118 -16.49 19.02 6.51
C VAL A 118 -17.52 19.19 7.63
N SER A 119 -18.77 18.76 7.42
CA SER A 119 -19.84 18.85 8.43
C SER A 119 -19.58 18.05 9.71
N ARG A 120 -18.65 17.09 9.66
CA ARG A 120 -18.21 16.30 10.81
C ARG A 120 -17.02 16.95 11.54
N SER A 121 -16.42 17.97 10.94
CA SER A 121 -15.30 18.72 11.52
C SER A 121 -15.78 20.02 12.18
N ARG A 122 -14.97 20.57 13.09
CA ARG A 122 -15.22 21.91 13.67
C ARG A 122 -14.72 23.06 12.79
N LEU A 123 -14.22 22.75 11.60
CA LEU A 123 -13.56 23.71 10.71
C LEU A 123 -14.53 24.22 9.64
N SER A 124 -14.31 25.45 9.20
CA SER A 124 -14.95 25.95 7.98
C SER A 124 -14.47 25.14 6.76
N HIS A 125 -15.23 25.15 5.67
CA HIS A 125 -14.88 24.40 4.47
C HIS A 125 -13.49 24.77 3.89
N SER A 126 -13.12 26.06 3.97
CA SER A 126 -11.79 26.53 3.56
C SER A 126 -10.71 26.11 4.56
N GLY A 127 -10.99 26.24 5.86
CA GLY A 127 -10.08 25.82 6.93
C GLY A 127 -9.78 24.32 6.89
N PHE A 128 -10.82 23.51 6.68
CA PHE A 128 -10.72 22.07 6.52
C PHE A 128 -9.86 21.70 5.31
N ASN A 129 -10.15 22.24 4.12
CA ASN A 129 -9.37 21.95 2.92
C ASN A 129 -7.89 22.34 3.08
N LYS A 130 -7.61 23.51 3.68
CA LYS A 130 -6.23 23.97 3.93
C LYS A 130 -5.51 23.08 4.94
N ASN A 131 -6.21 22.69 6.01
CA ASN A 131 -5.68 21.80 7.04
C ASN A 131 -5.40 20.41 6.46
N PHE A 132 -6.36 19.83 5.74
CA PHE A 132 -6.24 18.53 5.07
C PHE A 132 -5.10 18.52 4.05
N LEU A 133 -4.99 19.55 3.21
CA LEU A 133 -3.90 19.68 2.24
C LEU A 133 -2.53 19.76 2.93
N LYS A 134 -2.43 20.53 4.03
CA LYS A 134 -1.19 20.65 4.81
C LYS A 134 -0.78 19.32 5.45
N GLN A 135 -1.76 18.53 5.89
CA GLN A 135 -1.53 17.25 6.57
C GLN A 135 -1.26 16.10 5.59
N MET A 136 -1.98 16.04 4.47
CA MET A 136 -1.98 14.89 3.57
C MET A 136 -1.13 15.11 2.30
N GLY A 137 -0.82 16.36 1.96
CA GLY A 137 -0.14 16.73 0.71
C GLY A 137 -1.06 16.80 -0.52
N HIS A 138 -2.35 16.48 -0.36
CA HIS A 138 -3.38 16.57 -1.40
C HIS A 138 -4.74 16.91 -0.79
N THR A 139 -5.70 17.27 -1.63
CA THR A 139 -7.05 17.70 -1.22
C THR A 139 -7.97 16.52 -0.88
N PRO A 140 -9.05 16.74 -0.09
CA PRO A 140 -10.05 15.70 0.18
C PRO A 140 -10.68 15.12 -1.10
N LYS A 141 -10.88 15.97 -2.13
CA LYS A 141 -11.42 15.55 -3.43
C LYS A 141 -10.48 14.61 -4.16
N GLU A 142 -9.18 14.86 -4.10
CA GLU A 142 -8.15 13.98 -4.66
C GLU A 142 -8.08 12.65 -3.91
N GLU A 143 -8.22 12.65 -2.58
CA GLU A 143 -8.26 11.41 -1.80
C GLU A 143 -9.49 10.55 -2.16
N ILE A 144 -10.68 11.16 -2.29
CA ILE A 144 -11.89 10.44 -2.76
C ILE A 144 -11.63 9.77 -4.11
N LYS A 145 -11.02 10.49 -5.06
CA LYS A 145 -10.69 9.97 -6.38
C LYS A 145 -9.68 8.82 -6.28
N ARG A 146 -8.63 8.99 -5.49
CA ARG A 146 -7.57 8.00 -5.27
C ARG A 146 -8.11 6.69 -4.71
N VAL A 147 -8.91 6.77 -3.65
CA VAL A 147 -9.54 5.62 -3.00
C VAL A 147 -10.47 4.86 -3.95
N ARG A 148 -11.27 5.57 -4.76
CA ARG A 148 -12.13 4.95 -5.78
C ARG A 148 -11.34 4.24 -6.87
N LEU A 149 -10.28 4.87 -7.37
CA LEU A 149 -9.40 4.25 -8.38
C LEU A 149 -8.73 3.00 -7.83
N ALA A 150 -8.23 3.05 -6.58
CA ALA A 150 -7.65 1.88 -5.93
C ALA A 150 -8.65 0.72 -5.82
N ARG A 151 -9.92 1.01 -5.47
CA ARG A 151 -10.98 -0.02 -5.45
C ARG A 151 -11.24 -0.63 -6.82
N LEU A 152 -11.31 0.20 -7.87
CA LEU A 152 -11.51 -0.28 -9.24
C LEU A 152 -10.36 -1.19 -9.70
N GLN A 153 -9.12 -0.81 -9.41
CA GLN A 153 -7.93 -1.63 -9.70
C GLN A 153 -7.93 -2.97 -8.95
N MET A 154 -8.42 -2.99 -7.71
CA MET A 154 -8.59 -4.24 -6.95
C MET A 154 -9.66 -5.15 -7.58
N LEU A 155 -10.80 -4.57 -7.97
CA LEU A 155 -11.92 -5.31 -8.57
C LEU A 155 -11.54 -5.87 -9.95
N SER A 156 -10.83 -5.10 -10.78
CA SER A 156 -10.39 -5.56 -12.11
C SER A 156 -9.45 -6.76 -12.02
N ARG A 157 -8.56 -6.80 -11.02
CA ARG A 157 -7.70 -7.99 -10.75
C ARG A 157 -8.49 -9.19 -10.24
N THR A 158 -9.54 -8.97 -9.45
CA THR A 158 -10.35 -10.06 -8.88
C THR A 158 -11.30 -10.69 -9.90
N GLN A 159 -11.76 -9.92 -10.89
CA GLN A 159 -12.61 -10.43 -11.97
C GLN A 159 -11.88 -11.42 -12.90
N VAL A 160 -10.55 -11.31 -13.03
CA VAL A 160 -9.73 -12.30 -13.77
C VAL A 160 -9.78 -13.69 -13.13
N ILE A 161 -10.02 -13.77 -11.80
CA ILE A 161 -10.09 -15.06 -11.08
C ILE A 161 -11.48 -15.71 -11.23
N LYS A 162 -12.54 -14.94 -11.47
CA LYS A 162 -13.89 -15.48 -11.66
C LYS A 162 -14.17 -15.98 -13.08
N SER A 163 -13.47 -15.48 -14.11
CA SER A 163 -13.62 -16.00 -15.48
C SER A 163 -12.88 -17.32 -15.73
N ALA A 164 -11.95 -17.71 -14.85
CA ALA A 164 -11.21 -18.97 -14.94
C ALA A 164 -11.91 -20.19 -14.29
N ARG A 165 -13.10 -20.02 -13.71
CA ARG A 165 -13.94 -21.14 -13.22
C ARG A 165 -15.24 -21.23 -14.01
N SER A 166 -15.14 -21.69 -15.25
CA SER A 166 -16.24 -22.40 -15.92
C SER A 166 -15.70 -23.73 -16.43
N PRO A 167 -15.87 -24.85 -15.71
CA PRO A 167 -15.64 -26.15 -16.30
C PRO A 167 -16.86 -26.47 -17.18
N ALA A 168 -16.60 -26.55 -18.48
CA ALA A 168 -17.28 -27.42 -19.43
C ALA A 168 -18.80 -27.64 -19.26
N ARG A 169 -19.60 -26.94 -20.07
CA ARG A 169 -20.79 -27.53 -20.70
C ARG A 169 -20.76 -27.33 -22.21
N CYS A 170 -19.72 -27.88 -22.83
CA CYS A 170 -19.78 -28.35 -24.22
C CYS A 170 -19.88 -29.87 -24.15
N ALA A 171 -21.10 -30.40 -24.13
CA ALA A 171 -21.37 -31.82 -24.36
C ALA A 171 -22.64 -31.93 -25.20
N SER A 172 -22.40 -32.08 -26.50
CA SER A 172 -23.12 -32.96 -27.43
C SER A 172 -24.62 -33.17 -27.22
N ARG A 173 -25.43 -32.52 -28.08
CA ARG A 173 -26.74 -33.05 -28.46
C ARG A 173 -26.63 -33.63 -29.87
N ALA A 174 -26.20 -34.89 -29.93
CA ALA A 174 -26.31 -35.74 -31.10
C ALA A 174 -27.34 -36.85 -30.81
N ARG A 175 -28.42 -36.85 -31.60
CA ARG A 175 -29.31 -37.95 -32.00
C ARG A 175 -30.01 -38.84 -30.95
N ARG A 176 -31.35 -38.87 -31.08
CA ARG A 176 -32.37 -39.93 -30.86
C ARG A 176 -33.69 -39.19 -30.50
N ASN A 177 -34.82 -39.26 -31.19
CA ASN A 177 -35.32 -40.01 -32.35
C ASN A 177 -35.98 -39.04 -33.33
#